data_AF-A0A917DRL1-F1
#
_entry.id   AF-A0A917DRL1-F1
#
_cell.length_a   1.000
_cell.length_b   1.000
_cell.length_c   1.000
_cell.angle_alpha   90.00
_cell.angle_beta   90.00
_cell.angle_gamma   90.00
#
_symmetry.space_group_name_H-M   'P 1'
#
loop_
_entity.id
_entity.type
_entity.pdbx_description
1 polymer ?
#
loop_
_entity_poly.entity_id
_entity_poly.type
_entity_poly.pdbx_seq_one_letter_code
_entity_poly.pdbx_strand_id
1 'polypeptide(L)' 'MTNEQEQEQKVHPFYGHTAQAYGLLPAALENLKQLQEAFDDANEDFLAIELKTMSARLEEIRQLLAEGPQG' A
#
# COMPACT_ATOMS: atom_id res chain seq x y z
N MET A 1 -9.46 16.58 -34.51
CA MET A 1 -8.90 15.22 -34.38
C MET A 1 -8.42 15.09 -32.95
N THR A 2 -9.22 14.44 -32.13
CA THR A 2 -8.89 14.03 -30.76
C THR A 2 -7.80 12.98 -30.83
N ASN A 3 -6.76 13.12 -30.01
CA ASN A 3 -5.97 12.02 -29.49
C ASN A 3 -5.53 12.43 -28.08
N GLU A 4 -6.39 12.10 -27.14
CA GLU A 4 -5.99 11.70 -25.80
C GLU A 4 -5.13 10.42 -25.90
N GLN A 5 -4.39 10.10 -24.82
CA GLN A 5 -3.52 8.92 -24.62
C GLN A 5 -2.03 9.23 -24.89
N GLU A 6 -1.10 9.07 -23.98
CA GLU A 6 -1.08 8.53 -22.62
C GLU A 6 0.06 9.24 -21.90
N GLN A 7 -0.19 9.80 -20.72
CA GLN A 7 0.91 10.03 -19.79
C GLN A 7 1.36 8.65 -19.31
N GLU A 8 2.24 8.00 -20.08
CA GLU A 8 3.04 6.90 -19.56
C GLU A 8 3.87 7.47 -18.42
N GLN A 9 3.35 7.33 -17.19
CA GLN A 9 4.18 7.34 -16.00
C GLN A 9 5.28 6.33 -16.29
N LYS A 10 6.48 6.81 -16.64
CA LYS A 10 7.67 5.99 -16.85
C LYS A 10 8.06 5.40 -15.50
N VAL A 11 7.37 4.35 -15.12
CA VAL A 11 7.72 3.49 -14.00
C VAL A 11 9.07 2.89 -14.35
N HIS A 12 10.11 3.25 -13.60
CA HIS A 12 11.48 2.83 -13.86
C HIS A 12 11.55 1.28 -13.90
N PRO A 13 12.29 0.64 -14.82
CA PRO A 13 12.21 -0.81 -15.09
C PRO A 13 12.49 -1.73 -13.88
N PHE A 14 13.16 -1.22 -12.84
CA PHE A 14 13.35 -1.92 -11.57
C PHE A 14 12.04 -2.16 -10.81
N TYR A 15 11.03 -1.33 -11.06
CA TYR A 15 9.69 -1.42 -10.48
C TYR A 15 8.72 -2.23 -11.36
N GLY A 16 9.11 -2.74 -12.54
CA GLY A 16 8.18 -3.46 -13.42
C GLY A 16 7.60 -4.73 -12.79
N HIS A 17 8.40 -5.48 -12.03
CA HIS A 17 7.97 -6.69 -11.32
C HIS A 17 7.27 -6.40 -9.99
N THR A 18 7.55 -5.25 -9.38
CA THR A 18 7.03 -4.88 -8.07
C THR A 18 5.87 -3.89 -8.14
N ALA A 19 5.65 -3.22 -9.28
CA ALA A 19 4.56 -2.26 -9.50
C ALA A 19 3.19 -2.93 -9.35
N GLN A 20 3.04 -4.18 -9.78
CA GLN A 20 1.81 -4.94 -9.54
C GLN A 20 1.61 -5.19 -8.04
N ALA A 21 2.66 -5.59 -7.30
CA ALA A 21 2.58 -5.80 -5.86
C ALA A 21 2.32 -4.49 -5.09
N TYR A 22 2.93 -3.39 -5.51
CA TYR A 22 2.74 -2.07 -4.93
C TYR A 22 1.36 -1.48 -5.26
N GLY A 23 0.81 -1.78 -6.42
CA GLY A 23 -0.57 -1.46 -6.78
C GLY A 23 -1.61 -2.12 -5.85
N LEU A 24 -1.25 -3.23 -5.19
CA LEU A 24 -2.11 -3.89 -4.20
C LEU A 24 -2.02 -3.27 -2.80
N LEU A 25 -1.03 -2.41 -2.51
CA LEU A 25 -0.84 -1.83 -1.17
C LEU A 25 -2.07 -1.07 -0.65
N PRO A 26 -2.76 -0.23 -1.44
CA PRO A 26 -3.94 0.48 -0.94
C PRO A 26 -5.06 -0.48 -0.49
N ALA A 27 -5.33 -1.51 -1.28
CA ALA A 27 -6.34 -2.51 -0.94
C ALA A 27 -5.93 -3.38 0.25
N ALA A 28 -4.64 -3.73 0.34
CA ALA A 28 -4.11 -4.45 1.49
C ALA A 28 -4.25 -3.64 2.78
N LEU A 29 -3.90 -2.35 2.77
CA LEU A 29 -4.04 -1.45 3.92
C LEU A 29 -5.50 -1.34 4.40
N GLU A 30 -6.45 -1.21 3.47
CA GLU A 30 -7.87 -1.16 3.80
C GLU A 30 -8.35 -2.47 4.45
N ASN A 31 -7.96 -3.63 3.89
CA ASN A 31 -8.30 -4.94 4.47
C ASN A 31 -7.70 -5.14 5.87
N LEU A 32 -6.46 -4.67 6.09
CA LEU A 32 -5.81 -4.74 7.41
C LEU A 32 -6.49 -3.86 8.44
N LYS A 33 -6.99 -2.69 8.04
CA LYS A 33 -7.79 -1.82 8.91
C LYS A 33 -9.09 -2.51 9.32
N GLN A 34 -9.80 -3.13 8.39
CA GLN A 34 -11.03 -3.88 8.69
C GLN A 34 -10.76 -5.07 9.64
N LEU A 35 -9.63 -5.76 9.44
CA LEU A 35 -9.24 -6.87 10.32
C LEU A 35 -8.86 -6.37 11.73
N GLN A 36 -8.20 -5.22 11.83
CA GLN A 36 -7.89 -4.59 13.10
C GLN A 36 -9.18 -4.24 13.86
N GLU A 37 -10.15 -3.60 13.20
CA GLU A 37 -11.46 -3.27 13.79
C GLU A 37 -12.18 -4.54 14.28
N ALA A 38 -12.11 -5.64 13.51
CA ALA A 38 -12.70 -6.91 13.92
C ALA A 38 -12.04 -7.53 15.17
N PHE A 39 -10.74 -7.34 15.36
CA PHE A 39 -10.05 -7.81 16.57
C PHE A 39 -10.32 -6.91 17.77
N ASP A 40 -10.40 -5.59 17.57
CA ASP A 40 -10.82 -4.65 18.62
C ASP A 40 -12.23 -5.04 19.12
N ASP A 41 -13.18 -5.31 18.21
CA ASP A 41 -14.54 -5.75 18.55
C ASP A 41 -14.58 -7.12 19.26
N ALA A 42 -13.61 -8.00 18.97
CA ALA A 42 -13.48 -9.31 19.60
C ALA A 42 -12.77 -9.26 20.98
N ASN A 43 -12.26 -8.11 21.41
CA ASN A 43 -11.36 -7.94 22.56
C ASN A 43 -10.04 -8.74 22.41
N GLU A 44 -9.57 -8.89 21.18
CA GLU A 44 -8.29 -9.52 20.85
C GLU A 44 -7.18 -8.45 20.72
N ASP A 45 -7.00 -7.66 21.78
CA ASP A 45 -6.12 -6.47 21.81
C ASP A 45 -4.69 -6.76 21.30
N PHE A 46 -4.16 -7.94 21.64
CA PHE A 46 -2.84 -8.36 21.18
C PHE A 46 -2.75 -8.43 19.65
N LEU A 47 -3.75 -9.03 19.00
CA LEU A 47 -3.78 -9.17 17.55
C LEU A 47 -3.99 -7.82 16.86
N ALA A 48 -4.82 -6.95 17.44
CA ALA A 48 -5.01 -5.59 16.94
C ALA A 48 -3.71 -4.75 16.99
N ILE A 49 -2.91 -4.89 18.07
CA ILE A 49 -1.61 -4.22 18.20
C ILE A 49 -0.61 -4.70 17.15
N GLU A 50 -0.52 -6.01 16.92
CA GLU A 50 0.36 -6.58 15.89
C GLU A 50 -0.02 -6.06 14.49
N LEU A 51 -1.32 -6.00 14.20
CA LEU A 51 -1.85 -5.44 12.95
C LEU A 51 -1.53 -3.97 12.76
N LYS A 52 -1.63 -3.16 13.81
CA LYS A 52 -1.25 -1.74 13.77
C LYS A 52 0.22 -1.57 13.35
N THR A 53 1.11 -2.42 13.87
CA THR A 53 2.54 -2.39 13.53
C THR A 53 2.76 -2.74 12.06
N MET A 54 2.09 -3.78 11.56
CA MET A 54 2.18 -4.19 10.16
C MET A 54 1.63 -3.12 9.21
N SER A 55 0.48 -2.51 9.52
CA SER A 55 -0.13 -1.43 8.75
C SER A 55 0.80 -0.20 8.67
N ALA A 56 1.44 0.17 9.78
CA ALA A 56 2.40 1.28 9.79
C ALA A 56 3.59 1.04 8.84
N ARG A 57 4.10 -0.20 8.76
CA ARG A 57 5.20 -0.56 7.85
C ARG A 57 4.77 -0.54 6.39
N LEU A 58 3.58 -1.02 6.07
CA LEU A 58 3.07 -0.96 4.70
C LEU A 58 2.78 0.47 4.25
N GLU A 59 2.35 1.34 5.17
CA GLU A 59 2.15 2.76 4.89
C GLU A 59 3.48 3.49 4.65
N GLU A 60 4.52 3.19 5.43
CA GLU A 60 5.89 3.68 5.19
C GLU A 60 6.39 3.27 3.80
N ILE A 61 6.21 2.01 3.41
CA ILE A 61 6.57 1.52 2.07
C ILE A 61 5.76 2.26 0.98
N ARG A 62 4.46 2.45 1.19
CA ARG A 62 3.59 3.18 0.24
C ARG A 62 4.07 4.61 0.02
N GLN A 63 4.47 5.30 1.10
CA GLN A 63 4.97 6.67 1.04
C GLN A 63 6.31 6.76 0.30
N LEU A 64 7.27 5.89 0.63
CA LEU A 64 8.57 5.82 -0.05
C LEU A 64 8.43 5.59 -1.57
N LEU A 65 7.41 4.84 -1.99
CA LEU A 65 7.12 4.61 -3.40
C LEU A 65 6.43 5.80 -4.08
N ALA A 66 5.54 6.48 -3.35
CA ALA A 66 4.85 7.67 -3.85
C ALA A 66 5.80 8.86 -4.06
N GLU A 67 6.83 8.98 -3.21
CA GLU A 67 7.87 10.02 -3.32
C GLU A 67 8.87 9.74 -4.46
N GLY A 68 8.88 8.51 -5.00
CA GLY A 68 9.85 8.08 -6.01
C GLY A 68 11.26 7.87 -5.43
N PRO A 69 12.23 7.39 -6.24
CA PRO A 69 13.59 7.24 -5.75
C PRO A 69 14.16 8.62 -5.37
N GLN A 70 14.35 8.83 -4.06
CA GLN A 70 15.18 9.92 -3.58
C GLN A 70 16.62 9.59 -3.99
N GLY A 71 17.12 10.35 -4.98
CA GLY A 71 18.46 10.18 -5.54
C GLY A 71 19.59 10.39 -4.54
#